data_AF-W1X2E7-F1
#
_entry.id   AF-W1X2E7-F1
#
_cell.length_a   1.000
_cell.length_b   1.000
_cell.length_c   1.000
_cell.angle_alpha   90.00
_cell.angle_beta   90.00
_cell.angle_gamma   90.00
#
_symmetry.space_group_name_H-M   'P 1'
#
loop_
_entity.id
_entity.type
_entity.pdbx_description
1 polymer ?
#
loop_
_entity_poly.entity_id
_entity_poly.type
_entity_poly.pdbx_seq_one_letter_code
_entity_poly.pdbx_strand_id
1 'polypeptide(L)'
;QMTIKDGTTRTFECSDPAAEIRNILSQYKSPRLEELPTFTGGFVGYFACEYIRYIEPTLDFPTPDDDSAMVNDVDLMLFDKVIAFDHYKNKIYLIANISTNDLERNYNKAELELKALADLVVNGKEADIPKGILKTEFTSEFTKDEFEEVVKKTQHYIKEGDIFQCVVSNRREAEFEGSLLNAYRVLRTLNPS
;
A
#
# COMPACT_ATOMS: atom_id res chain seq x y z
N GLN A 1 -9.59 -11.54 11.55
CA GLN A 1 -8.39 -12.40 11.40
C GLN A 1 -7.23 -11.62 10.82
N MET A 2 -6.01 -11.82 11.36
CA MET A 2 -4.76 -11.27 10.83
C MET A 2 -3.88 -12.42 10.32
N THR A 3 -3.19 -12.22 9.19
CA THR A 3 -2.25 -13.19 8.63
C THR A 3 -0.85 -12.57 8.52
N ILE A 4 0.16 -13.25 9.05
CA ILE A 4 1.58 -12.87 8.94
C ILE A 4 2.34 -13.95 8.14
N LYS A 5 3.17 -13.51 7.19
CA LYS A 5 4.01 -14.36 6.34
C LYS A 5 5.48 -13.95 6.49
N ASP A 6 6.24 -14.65 7.34
CA ASP A 6 7.61 -14.31 7.75
C ASP A 6 8.56 -15.53 7.65
N GLY A 7 8.41 -16.34 6.60
CA GLY A 7 9.04 -17.66 6.46
C GLY A 7 8.18 -18.79 7.01
N THR A 8 7.26 -18.45 7.92
CA THR A 8 6.08 -19.26 8.25
C THR A 8 4.80 -18.45 7.98
N THR A 9 3.69 -19.13 7.75
CA THR A 9 2.37 -18.48 7.64
C THR A 9 1.59 -18.76 8.91
N ARG A 10 1.16 -17.71 9.59
CA ARG A 10 0.29 -17.80 10.77
C ARG A 10 -0.92 -16.90 10.60
N THR A 11 -2.09 -17.44 10.94
CA THR A 11 -3.37 -16.73 10.92
C THR A 11 -4.02 -16.88 12.29
N PHE A 12 -4.47 -15.77 12.87
CA PHE A 12 -5.06 -15.74 14.20
C PHE A 12 -6.08 -14.62 14.33
N GLU A 13 -6.95 -14.71 15.33
CA GLU A 13 -7.86 -13.61 15.67
C GLU A 13 -7.08 -12.46 16.31
N CYS A 14 -7.31 -11.25 15.82
CA CYS A 14 -6.57 -10.06 16.24
C CYS A 14 -7.56 -8.90 16.39
N SER A 15 -7.66 -8.37 17.61
CA SER A 15 -8.51 -7.22 17.91
C SER A 15 -7.76 -5.88 17.87
N ASP A 16 -6.43 -5.90 17.91
CA ASP A 16 -5.58 -4.70 17.79
C ASP A 16 -4.44 -4.95 16.78
N PRO A 17 -4.70 -4.80 15.47
CA PRO A 17 -3.68 -4.95 14.45
C PRO A 17 -2.53 -3.94 14.60
N ALA A 18 -2.80 -2.75 15.15
CA ALA A 18 -1.77 -1.73 15.32
C ALA A 18 -0.72 -2.14 16.36
N ALA A 19 -1.12 -2.85 17.43
CA ALA A 19 -0.19 -3.42 18.39
C ALA A 19 0.69 -4.50 17.76
N GLU A 20 0.12 -5.39 16.95
CA GLU A 20 0.88 -6.44 16.25
C GLU A 20 1.88 -5.85 15.24
N ILE A 21 1.46 -4.87 14.43
CA ILE A 21 2.35 -4.18 13.50
C ILE A 21 3.50 -3.49 14.25
N ARG A 22 3.21 -2.81 15.38
CA ARG A 22 4.24 -2.20 16.23
C ARG A 22 5.19 -3.24 16.84
N ASN A 23 4.66 -4.38 17.27
CA ASN A 23 5.46 -5.48 17.83
C ASN A 23 6.44 -6.03 16.78
N ILE A 24 5.98 -6.27 15.56
CA ILE A 24 6.85 -6.70 14.45
C ILE A 24 7.90 -5.62 14.18
N LEU A 25 7.48 -4.36 13.99
CA LEU A 25 8.40 -3.26 13.71
C LEU A 25 9.47 -3.08 14.80
N SER A 26 9.13 -3.35 16.07
CA SER A 26 10.07 -3.25 17.19
C SER A 26 11.28 -4.19 17.09
N GLN A 27 11.16 -5.28 16.33
CA GLN A 27 12.22 -6.26 16.08
C GLN A 27 13.19 -5.80 14.99
N TYR A 28 12.80 -4.83 14.17
CA TYR A 28 13.58 -4.32 13.04
C TYR A 28 13.96 -2.85 13.29
N LYS A 29 15.14 -2.64 13.88
CA LYS A 29 15.68 -1.30 14.14
C LYS A 29 16.92 -1.07 13.29
N SER A 30 16.92 0.02 12.54
CA SER A 30 18.06 0.48 11.74
C SER A 30 18.50 1.88 12.19
N PRO A 31 19.80 2.22 12.08
CA PRO A 31 20.27 3.56 12.35
C PRO A 31 19.76 4.54 11.28
N ARG A 32 19.47 5.77 11.69
CA ARG A 32 19.20 6.87 10.76
C ARG A 32 20.52 7.58 10.46
N LEU A 33 20.94 7.52 9.20
CA LEU A 33 22.14 8.17 8.70
C LEU A 33 21.76 9.39 7.85
N GLU A 34 22.40 10.53 8.07
CA GLU A 34 22.04 11.81 7.43
C GLU A 34 22.27 11.80 5.92
N GLU A 35 23.25 11.02 5.47
CA GLU A 35 23.64 10.89 4.07
C GLU A 35 22.72 9.98 3.25
N LEU A 36 21.88 9.18 3.90
CA LEU A 36 20.97 8.25 3.25
C LEU A 36 19.60 8.88 2.93
N PRO A 37 18.86 8.33 1.95
CA PRO A 37 17.47 8.69 1.70
C PRO A 37 16.57 8.53 2.93
N THR A 38 15.43 9.22 2.93
CA THR A 38 14.46 9.19 4.03
C THR A 38 13.85 7.81 4.29
N PHE A 39 13.78 6.95 3.27
CA PHE A 39 13.31 5.58 3.38
C PHE A 39 14.44 4.62 3.02
N THR A 40 14.93 3.87 4.02
CA THR A 40 16.02 2.90 3.87
C THR A 40 15.53 1.46 4.01
N GLY A 41 14.28 1.25 4.37
CA GLY A 41 13.65 -0.04 4.65
C GLY A 41 12.50 0.13 5.65
N GLY A 42 11.61 -0.85 5.73
CA GLY A 42 10.43 -0.80 6.58
C GLY A 42 9.17 -1.31 5.88
N PHE A 43 8.02 -1.08 6.53
CA PHE A 43 6.73 -1.46 5.96
C PHE A 43 6.33 -0.54 4.81
N VAL A 44 5.89 -1.15 3.71
CA VAL A 44 5.24 -0.47 2.59
C VAL A 44 3.95 -1.23 2.27
N GLY A 45 2.86 -0.51 2.05
CA GLY A 45 1.55 -1.09 1.79
C GLY A 45 0.45 -0.07 2.04
N TYR A 46 -0.71 -0.52 2.51
CA TYR A 46 -1.87 0.35 2.72
C TYR A 46 -2.65 0.01 3.99
N PHE A 47 -3.42 0.99 4.45
CA PHE A 47 -4.51 0.85 5.41
C PHE A 47 -5.79 1.26 4.68
N ALA A 48 -6.79 0.37 4.65
CA ALA A 48 -8.08 0.64 4.03
C ALA A 48 -8.91 1.59 4.91
N CYS A 49 -9.98 2.14 4.34
CA CYS A 49 -10.90 3.02 5.09
C CYS A 49 -11.50 2.26 6.29
N GLU A 50 -11.83 0.99 6.07
CA GLU A 50 -12.44 0.06 7.02
C GLU A 50 -11.55 -0.22 8.23
N TYR A 51 -10.24 0.07 8.15
CA TYR A 51 -9.33 -0.01 9.28
C TYR A 51 -9.74 0.91 10.44
N ILE A 52 -10.56 1.95 10.17
CA ILE A 52 -11.10 2.84 11.20
C ILE A 52 -11.83 2.09 12.32
N ARG A 53 -12.41 0.91 12.06
CA ARG A 53 -13.14 0.10 13.06
C ARG A 53 -12.27 -0.32 14.24
N TYR A 54 -10.95 -0.45 14.04
CA TYR A 54 -10.01 -0.81 15.12
C TYR A 54 -9.61 0.41 15.97
N ILE A 55 -9.88 1.63 15.49
CA ILE A 55 -9.56 2.88 16.17
C ILE A 55 -10.80 3.42 16.87
N GLU A 56 -11.95 3.41 16.20
CA GLU A 56 -13.25 3.85 16.70
C GLU A 56 -14.28 2.71 16.61
N PRO A 57 -14.36 1.82 17.61
CA PRO A 57 -15.21 0.63 17.56
C PRO A 57 -16.71 0.91 17.44
N THR A 58 -17.15 2.14 17.71
CA THR A 58 -18.54 2.58 17.49
C THR A 58 -18.87 2.79 16.01
N LEU A 59 -17.84 2.89 15.15
CA LEU A 59 -17.95 3.02 13.70
C LEU A 59 -17.70 1.67 13.02
N ASP A 60 -18.32 0.61 13.57
CA ASP A 60 -18.28 -0.73 12.99
C ASP A 60 -19.38 -0.86 11.94
N PHE A 61 -19.05 -0.47 10.70
CA PHE A 61 -19.97 -0.58 9.58
C PHE A 61 -20.03 -2.03 9.08
N PRO A 62 -21.24 -2.57 8.81
CA PRO A 62 -21.38 -3.90 8.25
C PRO A 62 -20.73 -3.92 6.86
N THR A 63 -19.83 -4.88 6.65
CA THR A 63 -19.30 -5.17 5.32
C THR A 63 -20.44 -5.77 4.49
N PRO A 64 -20.74 -5.25 3.29
CA PRO A 64 -21.75 -5.84 2.43
C PRO A 64 -21.41 -7.31 2.13
N ASP A 65 -22.41 -8.20 2.18
CA ASP A 65 -22.24 -9.63 1.90
C ASP A 65 -21.74 -9.91 0.46
N ASP A 66 -21.90 -8.94 -0.45
CA ASP A 66 -21.56 -9.03 -1.86
C ASP A 66 -20.26 -8.31 -2.26
N ASP A 67 -19.47 -7.82 -1.30
CA ASP A 67 -18.37 -6.93 -1.60
C ASP A 67 -17.26 -7.64 -2.41
N SER A 68 -17.37 -7.55 -3.72
CA SER A 68 -16.51 -8.21 -4.70
C SER A 68 -15.07 -7.69 -4.67
N ALA A 69 -14.83 -6.57 -3.99
CA ALA A 69 -13.52 -5.94 -3.89
C ALA A 69 -12.60 -6.58 -2.84
N MET A 70 -13.17 -7.22 -1.80
CA MET A 70 -12.49 -7.95 -0.70
C MET A 70 -10.99 -7.59 -0.51
N VAL A 71 -10.73 -6.32 -0.19
CA VAL A 71 -9.40 -5.87 0.22
C VAL A 71 -9.20 -6.12 1.71
N ASN A 72 -7.97 -6.38 2.13
CA ASN A 72 -7.66 -6.48 3.54
C ASN A 72 -7.81 -5.10 4.19
N ASP A 73 -8.25 -5.01 5.46
CA ASP A 73 -8.27 -3.74 6.19
C ASP A 73 -6.87 -3.10 6.26
N VAL A 74 -5.82 -3.93 6.22
CA VAL A 74 -4.42 -3.53 6.17
C VAL A 74 -3.61 -4.61 5.43
N ASP A 75 -2.71 -4.21 4.54
CA ASP A 75 -1.77 -5.10 3.88
C ASP A 75 -0.40 -4.42 3.78
N LEU A 76 0.60 -4.99 4.44
CA LEU A 76 1.92 -4.39 4.59
C LEU A 76 3.01 -5.44 4.29
N MET A 77 4.01 -5.02 3.52
CA MET A 77 5.21 -5.79 3.24
C MET A 77 6.41 -5.13 3.91
N LEU A 78 7.20 -5.90 4.65
CA LEU A 78 8.43 -5.43 5.27
C LEU A 78 9.59 -5.57 4.30
N PHE A 79 10.14 -4.45 3.83
CA PHE A 79 11.28 -4.44 2.92
C PHE A 79 12.58 -4.16 3.69
N ASP A 80 13.54 -5.08 3.57
CA ASP A 80 14.91 -4.92 4.04
C ASP A 80 15.85 -4.39 2.96
N LYS A 81 15.43 -4.43 1.69
CA LYS A 81 16.17 -3.97 0.52
C LYS A 81 15.43 -2.87 -0.23
N VAL A 82 16.17 -1.82 -0.59
CA VAL A 82 15.63 -0.64 -1.28
C VAL A 82 16.58 -0.19 -2.37
N ILE A 83 16.04 0.08 -3.56
CA ILE A 83 16.70 0.87 -4.60
C ILE A 83 16.07 2.27 -4.55
N ALA A 84 16.82 3.25 -4.07
CA ALA A 84 16.33 4.62 -3.94
C ALA A 84 16.95 5.52 -5.01
N PHE A 85 16.10 6.19 -5.79
CA PHE A 85 16.49 7.13 -6.84
C PHE A 85 16.44 8.56 -6.30
N ASP A 86 17.61 9.17 -6.12
CA ASP A 86 17.73 10.59 -5.78
C ASP A 86 17.91 11.38 -7.08
N HIS A 87 16.78 11.86 -7.60
CA HIS A 87 16.73 12.65 -8.83
C HIS A 87 17.40 14.02 -8.69
N TYR A 88 17.52 14.56 -7.47
CA TYR A 88 18.16 15.85 -7.25
C TYR A 88 19.69 15.73 -7.32
N LYS A 89 20.26 14.72 -6.65
CA LYS A 89 21.71 14.46 -6.67
C LYS A 89 22.16 13.60 -7.86
N ASN A 90 21.24 13.11 -8.68
CA ASN A 90 21.47 12.12 -9.74
C ASN A 90 22.21 10.88 -9.20
N LYS A 91 21.75 10.35 -8.07
CA LYS A 91 22.33 9.16 -7.42
C LYS A 91 21.31 8.04 -7.29
N ILE A 92 21.78 6.81 -7.39
CA ILE A 92 21.02 5.61 -7.02
C ILE A 92 21.68 5.04 -5.76
N TYR A 93 20.90 4.88 -4.70
CA TYR A 93 21.34 4.21 -3.49
C TYR A 93 20.80 2.77 -3.51
N LEU A 94 21.70 1.81 -3.34
CA LEU A 94 21.36 0.42 -3.11
C LEU A 94 21.53 0.15 -1.62
N ILE A 95 20.44 -0.21 -0.95
CA ILE A 95 20.40 -0.35 0.50
C ILE A 95 19.96 -1.77 0.83
N ALA A 96 20.69 -2.43 1.73
CA ALA A 96 20.34 -3.72 2.29
C ALA A 96 20.52 -3.65 3.81
N ASN A 97 19.43 -3.80 4.56
CA ASN A 97 19.45 -3.86 6.02
C ASN A 97 19.70 -5.30 6.45
N ILE A 98 20.58 -5.48 7.43
CA ILE A 98 20.94 -6.81 7.94
C ILE A 98 20.67 -6.92 9.44
N SER A 99 20.31 -8.12 9.88
CA SER A 99 20.28 -8.45 11.30
C SER A 99 21.70 -8.59 11.84
N THR A 100 21.91 -8.14 13.08
CA THR A 100 23.20 -8.19 13.78
C THR A 100 23.44 -9.48 14.56
N ASN A 101 22.53 -10.46 14.47
CA ASN A 101 22.64 -11.73 15.18
C ASN A 101 23.77 -12.65 14.68
N ASP A 102 24.15 -12.53 13.41
CA ASP A 102 25.27 -13.22 12.77
C ASP A 102 25.92 -12.27 11.75
N LEU A 103 26.68 -11.31 12.28
CA LEU A 103 27.11 -10.13 11.54
C LEU A 103 27.96 -10.49 10.31
N GLU A 104 28.95 -11.36 10.46
CA GLU A 104 29.87 -11.71 9.38
C GLU A 104 29.11 -12.38 8.22
N ARG A 105 28.28 -13.38 8.53
CA ARG A 105 27.50 -14.08 7.51
C ARG A 105 26.50 -13.15 6.83
N ASN A 106 25.76 -12.36 7.60
CA ASN A 106 24.72 -11.48 7.04
C ASN A 106 25.33 -10.34 6.22
N TYR A 107 26.47 -9.80 6.65
CA TYR A 107 27.22 -8.79 5.90
C TYR A 107 27.68 -9.34 4.56
N ASN A 108 28.35 -10.50 4.55
CA ASN A 108 28.81 -11.15 3.32
C ASN A 108 27.64 -11.45 2.36
N LYS A 109 26.50 -11.89 2.90
CA LYS A 109 25.26 -12.09 2.12
C LYS A 109 24.77 -10.78 1.50
N ALA A 110 24.69 -9.70 2.29
CA ALA A 110 24.24 -8.41 1.80
C ALA A 110 25.16 -7.83 0.72
N GLU A 111 26.48 -8.02 0.83
CA GLU A 111 27.41 -7.60 -0.24
C GLU A 111 27.12 -8.31 -1.57
N LEU A 112 26.81 -9.61 -1.53
CA LEU A 112 26.43 -10.36 -2.74
C LEU A 112 25.09 -9.87 -3.30
N GLU A 113 24.10 -9.64 -2.44
CA GLU A 113 22.79 -9.12 -2.86
C GLU A 113 22.91 -7.71 -3.46
N LEU A 114 23.71 -6.82 -2.87
CA LEU A 114 23.96 -5.48 -3.39
C LEU A 114 24.68 -5.52 -4.74
N LYS A 115 25.65 -6.44 -4.93
CA LYS A 115 26.28 -6.67 -6.24
C LYS A 115 25.27 -7.12 -7.29
N ALA A 116 24.35 -8.03 -6.93
CA ALA A 116 23.30 -8.48 -7.83
C ALA A 116 22.30 -7.35 -8.18
N LEU A 117 21.93 -6.51 -7.20
CA LEU A 117 21.10 -5.34 -7.45
C LEU A 117 21.80 -4.31 -8.34
N ALA A 118 23.10 -4.08 -8.14
CA ALA A 118 23.89 -3.20 -8.99
C ALA A 118 23.94 -3.70 -10.44
N ASP A 119 24.18 -5.00 -10.62
CA ASP A 119 24.16 -5.62 -11.94
C ASP A 119 22.78 -5.51 -12.60
N LEU A 120 21.69 -5.74 -11.84
CA LEU A 120 20.33 -5.55 -12.34
C LEU A 120 20.07 -4.10 -12.80
N VAL A 121 20.55 -3.11 -12.06
CA VAL A 121 20.34 -1.70 -12.41
C VAL A 121 21.13 -1.30 -13.66
N VAL A 122 22.34 -1.85 -13.85
CA VAL A 122 23.23 -1.48 -14.96
C VAL A 122 22.97 -2.31 -16.22
N ASN A 123 22.78 -3.62 -16.05
CA ASN A 123 22.74 -4.61 -17.12
C ASN A 123 21.38 -5.32 -17.23
N GLY A 124 20.43 -5.01 -16.35
CA GLY A 124 19.09 -5.57 -16.38
C GLY A 124 18.37 -5.29 -17.69
N LYS A 125 17.57 -6.25 -18.12
CA LYS A 125 16.69 -6.10 -19.28
C LYS A 125 15.32 -5.65 -18.79
N GLU A 126 14.67 -4.81 -19.57
CA GLU A 126 13.27 -4.46 -19.33
C GLU A 126 12.43 -5.75 -19.32
N ALA A 127 11.57 -5.90 -18.31
CA ALA A 127 10.65 -7.02 -18.24
C ALA A 127 9.61 -6.90 -19.36
N ASP A 128 9.23 -8.03 -19.96
CA ASP A 128 8.09 -8.07 -20.88
C ASP A 128 6.80 -8.03 -20.05
N ILE A 129 6.15 -6.86 -20.03
CA ILE A 129 4.99 -6.61 -19.17
C ILE A 129 3.73 -6.62 -20.03
N PRO A 130 2.76 -7.49 -19.71
CA PRO A 130 1.54 -7.60 -20.51
C PRO A 130 0.78 -6.28 -20.49
N LYS A 131 0.33 -5.85 -21.66
CA LYS A 131 -0.43 -4.61 -21.81
C LYS A 131 -1.75 -4.71 -21.03
N GLY A 132 -2.06 -3.67 -20.26
CA GLY A 132 -3.35 -3.50 -19.62
C GLY A 132 -4.46 -3.21 -20.64
N ILE A 133 -5.59 -3.92 -20.54
CA ILE A 133 -6.74 -3.78 -21.43
C ILE A 133 -8.01 -3.73 -20.58
N LEU A 134 -8.84 -2.72 -20.81
CA LEU A 134 -10.21 -2.67 -20.29
C LEU A 134 -11.10 -3.58 -21.13
N LYS A 135 -11.86 -4.46 -20.46
CA LYS A 135 -12.77 -5.41 -21.09
C LYS A 135 -14.20 -4.89 -21.17
N THR A 136 -14.54 -3.98 -20.25
CA THR A 136 -15.84 -3.31 -20.23
C THR A 136 -15.66 -1.81 -20.09
N GLU A 137 -16.73 -1.07 -20.38
CA GLU A 137 -16.85 0.32 -19.97
C GLU A 137 -16.99 0.43 -18.45
N PHE A 138 -16.68 1.62 -17.93
CA PHE A 138 -16.87 1.89 -16.51
C PHE A 138 -18.35 2.03 -16.15
N THR A 139 -18.81 1.21 -15.21
CA THR A 139 -20.09 1.38 -14.53
C THR A 139 -19.88 2.18 -13.24
N SER A 140 -20.95 2.83 -12.77
CA SER A 140 -20.95 3.52 -11.47
C SER A 140 -21.87 2.76 -10.53
N GLU A 141 -21.54 2.72 -9.25
CA GLU A 141 -22.36 2.08 -8.22
C GLU A 141 -23.74 2.75 -8.10
N PHE A 142 -23.77 4.09 -8.11
CA PHE A 142 -25.00 4.87 -8.20
C PHE A 142 -25.12 5.53 -9.56
N THR A 143 -26.34 5.54 -10.11
CA THR A 143 -26.69 6.46 -11.19
C THR A 143 -26.60 7.91 -10.71
N LYS A 144 -26.62 8.86 -11.64
CA LYS A 144 -26.61 10.28 -11.30
C LYS A 144 -27.74 10.66 -10.34
N ASP A 145 -28.97 10.25 -10.66
CA ASP A 145 -30.16 10.62 -9.88
C ASP A 145 -30.10 10.02 -8.48
N GLU A 146 -29.66 8.75 -8.35
CA GLU A 146 -29.46 8.11 -7.04
C GLU A 146 -28.37 8.82 -6.22
N PHE A 147 -27.26 9.19 -6.84
CA PHE A 147 -26.19 9.91 -6.15
C PHE A 147 -26.61 11.32 -5.74
N GLU A 148 -27.45 12.00 -6.52
CA GLU A 148 -28.05 13.27 -6.13
C GLU A 148 -28.93 13.13 -4.88
N GLU A 149 -29.67 12.02 -4.74
CA GLU A 149 -30.43 11.75 -3.52
C GLU A 149 -29.52 11.51 -2.30
N VAL A 150 -28.39 10.81 -2.47
CA VAL A 150 -27.37 10.67 -1.40
C VAL A 150 -26.84 12.05 -0.96
N VAL A 151 -26.58 12.95 -1.92
CA VAL A 151 -26.12 14.31 -1.63
C VAL A 151 -27.21 15.12 -0.92
N LYS A 152 -28.47 15.07 -1.37
CA LYS A 152 -29.60 15.78 -0.73
C LYS A 152 -29.82 15.29 0.70
N LYS A 153 -29.73 13.98 0.94
CA LYS A 153 -29.82 13.40 2.29
C LYS A 153 -28.68 13.91 3.18
N THR A 154 -27.46 13.96 2.66
CA THR A 154 -26.31 14.51 3.38
C THR A 154 -26.52 15.99 3.73
N GLN A 155 -27.01 16.79 2.79
CA GLN A 155 -27.34 18.20 3.02
C GLN A 155 -28.45 18.37 4.05
N HIS A 156 -29.41 17.45 4.11
CA HIS A 156 -30.45 17.46 5.14
C HIS A 156 -29.84 17.28 6.54
N TYR A 157 -28.97 16.30 6.75
CA TYR A 157 -28.25 16.13 8.02
C TYR A 157 -27.42 17.36 8.41
N ILE A 158 -26.83 18.06 7.43
CA ILE A 158 -26.14 19.33 7.69
C ILE A 158 -27.10 20.40 8.20
N LYS A 159 -28.29 20.51 7.61
CA LYS A 159 -29.29 21.51 8.01
C LYS A 159 -29.88 21.24 9.39
N GLU A 160 -30.08 19.98 9.75
CA GLU A 160 -30.57 19.60 11.09
C GLU A 160 -29.50 19.78 12.18
N GLY A 161 -28.23 19.99 11.79
CA GLY A 161 -27.12 20.22 12.71
C GLY A 161 -26.43 18.94 13.18
N ASP A 162 -26.70 17.80 12.54
CA ASP A 162 -26.08 16.51 12.89
C ASP A 162 -24.58 16.47 12.50
N ILE A 163 -24.24 17.06 11.36
CA ILE A 163 -22.87 17.12 10.82
C ILE A 163 -22.61 18.48 10.18
N PHE A 164 -21.33 18.89 10.08
CA PHE A 164 -20.96 20.11 9.35
C PHE A 164 -20.68 19.86 7.87
N GLN A 165 -20.12 18.68 7.56
CA GLN A 165 -19.77 18.26 6.22
C GLN A 165 -19.65 16.73 6.19
N CYS A 166 -19.95 16.12 5.04
CA CYS A 166 -19.61 14.73 4.75
C CYS A 166 -19.11 14.62 3.30
N VAL A 167 -18.08 13.80 3.09
CA VAL A 167 -17.51 13.52 1.77
C VAL A 167 -18.08 12.19 1.30
N VAL A 168 -19.04 12.25 0.39
CA VAL A 168 -19.64 11.05 -0.22
C VAL A 168 -18.94 10.72 -1.53
N SER A 169 -18.77 9.44 -1.82
CA SER A 169 -18.12 8.92 -3.03
C SER A 169 -19.05 7.98 -3.80
N ASN A 170 -18.82 7.84 -5.10
CA ASN A 170 -19.52 6.90 -5.97
C ASN A 170 -18.47 6.03 -6.66
N ARG A 171 -18.43 4.73 -6.33
CA ARG A 171 -17.44 3.80 -6.88
C ARG A 171 -17.67 3.63 -8.39
N ARG A 172 -16.58 3.51 -9.14
CA ARG A 172 -16.62 3.15 -10.55
C ARG A 172 -15.76 1.92 -10.78
N GLU A 173 -16.26 1.00 -11.58
CA GLU A 173 -15.61 -0.29 -11.83
C GLU A 173 -15.70 -0.67 -13.30
N ALA A 174 -14.72 -1.43 -13.76
CA ALA A 174 -14.67 -2.02 -15.09
C ALA A 174 -13.83 -3.30 -15.01
N GLU A 175 -14.15 -4.27 -15.86
CA GLU A 175 -13.32 -5.45 -16.01
C GLU A 175 -11.99 -5.08 -16.68
N PHE A 176 -10.89 -5.62 -16.15
CA PHE A 176 -9.54 -5.31 -16.61
C PHE A 176 -8.68 -6.58 -16.68
N GLU A 177 -7.82 -6.66 -17.69
CA GLU A 177 -6.81 -7.70 -17.84
C GLU A 177 -5.42 -7.11 -18.08
N GLY A 178 -4.38 -7.88 -17.77
CA GLY A 178 -2.97 -7.48 -17.97
C GLY A 178 -2.40 -6.67 -16.81
N SER A 179 -1.38 -5.86 -17.08
CA SER A 179 -0.66 -5.12 -16.04
C SER A 179 -1.17 -3.69 -15.84
N LEU A 180 -1.36 -3.30 -14.58
CA LEU A 180 -1.64 -1.92 -14.16
C LEU A 180 -0.41 -0.99 -14.27
N LEU A 181 0.79 -1.51 -14.52
CA LEU A 181 1.99 -0.68 -14.59
C LEU A 181 1.91 0.38 -15.70
N ASN A 182 1.29 0.05 -16.83
CA ASN A 182 1.09 1.03 -17.90
C ASN A 182 0.11 2.14 -17.48
N ALA A 183 -0.95 1.81 -16.75
CA ALA A 183 -1.87 2.81 -16.19
C ALA A 183 -1.12 3.74 -15.22
N TYR A 184 -0.27 3.18 -14.34
CA TYR A 184 0.59 3.95 -13.46
C TYR A 184 1.55 4.88 -14.23
N ARG A 185 2.22 4.40 -15.29
CA ARG A 185 3.13 5.21 -16.12
C ARG A 185 2.42 6.42 -16.74
N VAL A 186 1.20 6.20 -17.26
CA VAL A 186 0.36 7.26 -17.83
C VAL A 186 -0.06 8.25 -16.75
N LEU A 187 -0.56 7.77 -15.61
CA LEU A 187 -0.98 8.62 -14.49
C LEU A 187 0.16 9.48 -13.95
N ARG A 188 1.35 8.90 -13.74
CA ARG A 188 2.54 9.62 -13.28
C ARG A 188 2.95 10.75 -14.23
N THR A 189 2.69 10.58 -15.53
CA THR A 189 3.01 11.59 -16.55
C THR A 189 1.95 12.70 -16.60
N LEU A 190 0.66 12.32 -16.54
CA LEU A 190 -0.46 13.26 -16.65
C LEU A 190 -0.71 14.05 -15.36
N ASN A 191 -0.52 13.42 -14.21
CA ASN A 191 -0.75 14.00 -12.90
C ASN A 191 0.42 13.66 -11.96
N PRO A 192 1.58 14.32 -12.16
CA PRO A 192 2.72 14.14 -11.26
C PRO A 192 2.33 14.70 -9.88
N SER A 193 2.09 13.79 -8.93
CA SER A 193 1.77 14.07 -7.53
C SER A 193 2.81 13.46 -6.61
#